data_AF-A0A5J6GCB9-F1
#
_entry.id   AF-A0A5J6GCB9-F1
#
_cell.length_a   1.000
_cell.length_b   1.000
_cell.length_c   1.000
_cell.angle_alpha   90.00
_cell.angle_beta   90.00
_cell.angle_gamma   90.00
#
_symmetry.space_group_name_H-M   'P 1'
#
loop_
_entity.id
_entity.type
_entity.pdbx_description
1 polymer ?
#
loop_
_entity_poly.entity_id
_entity_poly.type
_entity_poly.pdbx_seq_one_letter_code
_entity_poly.pdbx_strand_id
1 'polypeptide(L)'
;MGAQKCLVRAADQLSSQLTGKGFRVTVLNETEVSTVIATSACANPLVTAQAGRPEPVERRTEESPRAWRCDNRRHTTYGVRRWPQLGGSGAPGGSSTSGTSGEPPLPRLVALLTAVPALATTFSLTLARGERQEVALCGHVRVTGRSAAELDAARRALEQGARQAGTGLVRLDREQLPGMLATLPLGGAR
;
A
#
# COMPACT_ATOMS: atom_id res chain seq x y z
N MET A 1 28.79 1.02 -3.75
CA MET A 1 28.63 0.40 -5.09
C MET A 1 28.12 -1.04 -5.07
N GLY A 2 28.55 -1.92 -4.14
CA GLY A 2 28.13 -3.33 -4.13
C GLY A 2 26.61 -3.55 -4.03
N ALA A 3 25.97 -2.94 -3.02
CA ALA A 3 24.52 -3.06 -2.80
C ALA A 3 23.68 -2.61 -4.02
N GLN A 4 24.05 -1.49 -4.66
CA GLN A 4 23.38 -1.00 -5.86
C GLN A 4 23.48 -2.01 -7.02
N LYS A 5 24.67 -2.56 -7.28
CA LYS A 5 24.86 -3.57 -8.33
C LYS A 5 24.07 -4.85 -8.04
N CYS A 6 24.01 -5.28 -6.76
CA CYS A 6 23.20 -6.43 -6.35
C CYS A 6 21.70 -6.18 -6.56
N LEU A 7 21.20 -4.99 -6.20
CA LEU A 7 19.80 -4.63 -6.38
C LEU A 7 19.40 -4.61 -7.86
N VAL A 8 20.22 -4.00 -8.72
CA VAL A 8 19.98 -3.99 -10.18
C VAL A 8 19.90 -5.42 -10.72
N ARG A 9 20.85 -6.28 -10.37
CA ARG A 9 20.83 -7.69 -10.78
C ARG A 9 19.59 -8.44 -10.31
N ALA A 10 19.17 -8.22 -9.06
CA ALA A 10 17.96 -8.85 -8.52
C ALA A 10 16.70 -8.37 -9.26
N ALA A 11 16.61 -7.08 -9.57
CA ALA A 11 15.51 -6.50 -10.33
C ALA A 11 15.45 -7.08 -11.76
N ASP A 12 16.59 -7.17 -12.46
CA ASP A 12 16.68 -7.73 -13.80
C ASP A 12 16.26 -9.21 -13.81
N GLN A 13 16.74 -10.00 -12.84
CA GLN A 13 16.40 -11.41 -12.73
C GLN A 13 14.92 -11.62 -12.43
N LEU A 14 14.32 -10.81 -11.55
CA LEU A 14 12.88 -10.86 -11.27
C LEU A 14 12.05 -10.45 -12.50
N SER A 15 12.46 -9.37 -13.18
CA SER A 15 11.81 -8.90 -14.40
C SER A 15 11.81 -9.96 -15.50
N SER A 16 12.94 -10.62 -15.70
CA SER A 16 13.08 -11.73 -16.66
C SER A 16 12.15 -12.90 -16.32
N GLN A 17 12.09 -13.31 -15.04
CA GLN A 17 11.20 -14.41 -14.61
C GLN A 17 9.71 -14.08 -14.79
N LEU A 18 9.30 -12.86 -14.46
CA LEU A 18 7.92 -12.43 -14.63
C LEU A 18 7.55 -12.30 -16.12
N THR A 19 8.45 -11.78 -16.94
CA THR A 19 8.25 -11.71 -18.39
C THR A 19 8.13 -13.10 -19.01
N GLY A 20 8.95 -14.06 -18.57
CA GLY A 20 8.82 -15.47 -18.96
C GLY A 20 7.49 -16.12 -18.57
N LYS A 21 6.77 -15.56 -17.59
CA LYS A 21 5.40 -15.95 -17.22
C LYS A 21 4.30 -15.16 -17.93
N GLY A 22 4.65 -14.29 -18.88
CA GLY A 22 3.71 -13.50 -19.68
C GLY A 22 3.33 -12.14 -19.09
N PHE A 23 3.95 -11.71 -17.99
CA PHE A 23 3.73 -10.36 -17.45
C PHE A 23 4.50 -9.32 -18.25
N ARG A 24 3.93 -8.12 -18.42
CA ARG A 24 4.69 -6.95 -18.89
C ARG A 24 5.32 -6.27 -17.68
N VAL A 25 6.64 -6.23 -17.64
CA VAL A 25 7.40 -5.65 -16.52
C VAL A 25 8.38 -4.60 -17.03
N THR A 26 8.47 -3.49 -16.31
CA THR A 26 9.43 -2.41 -16.58
C THR A 26 10.12 -2.06 -15.27
N VAL A 27 11.46 -2.04 -15.27
CA VAL A 27 12.24 -1.55 -14.13
C VAL A 27 12.32 -0.03 -14.25
N LEU A 28 11.87 0.66 -13.21
CA LEU A 28 11.79 2.11 -13.22
C LEU A 28 13.18 2.75 -13.06
N ASN A 29 13.48 3.76 -13.86
CA ASN A 29 14.61 4.64 -13.65
C ASN A 29 14.31 5.71 -12.58
N GLU A 30 15.31 6.52 -12.23
CA GLU A 30 15.18 7.53 -11.17
C GLU A 30 14.03 8.52 -11.37
N THR A 31 13.88 9.05 -12.59
CA THR A 31 12.81 9.99 -12.94
C THR A 31 11.43 9.33 -12.85
N GLU A 32 11.33 8.09 -13.31
CA GLU A 32 10.10 7.29 -13.22
C GLU A 32 9.74 6.97 -11.77
N VAL A 33 10.73 6.62 -10.94
CA VAL A 33 10.54 6.41 -9.49
C VAL A 33 10.01 7.68 -8.84
N SER A 34 10.61 8.84 -9.10
CA SER A 34 10.15 10.14 -8.57
C SER A 34 8.70 10.43 -8.99
N THR A 35 8.36 10.19 -10.26
CA THR A 35 7.01 10.37 -10.80
C THR A 35 5.99 9.44 -10.11
N VAL A 36 6.37 8.18 -9.92
CA VAL A 36 5.53 7.18 -9.26
C VAL A 36 5.35 7.49 -7.77
N ILE A 37 6.38 7.99 -7.07
CA ILE A 37 6.27 8.46 -5.69
C ILE A 37 5.30 9.64 -5.61
N ALA A 38 5.47 10.65 -6.46
CA ALA A 38 4.59 11.83 -6.47
C ALA A 38 3.13 11.45 -6.73
N THR A 39 2.89 10.55 -7.70
CA THR A 39 1.56 10.00 -8.01
C THR A 39 0.99 9.23 -6.81
N SER A 40 1.80 8.35 -6.22
CA SER A 40 1.40 7.53 -5.06
C SER A 40 1.12 8.39 -3.84
N ALA A 41 1.89 9.44 -3.58
CA ALA A 41 1.65 10.39 -2.50
C ALA A 41 0.50 11.36 -2.79
N CYS A 42 -0.13 11.27 -3.97
CA CYS A 42 -1.14 12.20 -4.47
C CYS A 42 -0.68 13.67 -4.43
N ALA A 43 0.61 13.91 -4.65
CA ALA A 43 1.18 15.26 -4.67
C ALA A 43 0.45 16.13 -5.71
N ASN A 44 0.18 17.39 -5.38
CA ASN A 44 -0.52 18.29 -6.28
C ASN A 44 0.36 18.61 -7.50
N PRO A 45 -0.06 18.27 -8.74
CA PRO A 45 0.76 18.46 -9.93
C PRO A 45 1.11 19.92 -10.19
N LEU A 46 0.24 20.86 -9.81
CA LEU A 46 0.51 22.30 -9.96
C LEU A 46 1.66 22.76 -9.06
N VAL A 47 1.69 22.25 -7.82
CA VAL A 47 2.77 22.55 -6.86
C VAL A 47 4.06 21.84 -7.30
N THR A 48 3.95 20.60 -7.77
CA THR A 48 5.10 19.85 -8.30
C THR A 48 5.74 20.54 -9.52
N ALA A 49 4.95 21.11 -10.43
CA ALA A 49 5.46 21.87 -11.58
C ALA A 49 6.19 23.17 -11.18
N GLN A 50 5.92 23.70 -9.99
CA GLN A 50 6.54 24.93 -9.46
C GLN A 50 7.80 24.67 -8.63
N ALA A 51 8.14 23.41 -8.33
CA ALA A 51 9.21 23.04 -7.40
C ALA A 51 10.63 23.47 -7.84
N GLY A 52 10.81 23.89 -9.10
CA GLY A 52 12.08 24.43 -9.62
C GLY A 52 12.22 25.96 -9.52
N ARG A 53 11.24 26.67 -8.95
CA ARG A 53 11.30 28.14 -8.80
C ARG A 53 12.13 28.54 -7.58
N PRO A 54 12.86 29.67 -7.63
CA PRO A 54 13.71 30.16 -6.53
C PRO A 54 12.95 30.74 -5.33
N GLU A 55 11.62 30.64 -5.32
CA GLU A 55 10.77 31.10 -4.21
C GLU A 55 10.98 30.22 -2.96
N PRO A 56 10.78 30.77 -1.74
CA PRO A 56 10.88 29.98 -0.52
C PRO A 56 9.88 28.82 -0.55
N VAL A 57 10.41 27.60 -0.47
CA VAL A 57 9.61 26.37 -0.52
C VAL A 57 8.85 26.22 0.78
N GLU A 58 7.55 26.49 0.75
CA GLU A 58 6.67 26.22 1.88
C GLU A 58 6.63 24.71 2.17
N ARG A 59 6.51 24.34 3.45
CA ARG A 59 6.48 22.93 3.87
C ARG A 59 5.26 22.23 3.26
N ARG A 60 5.50 21.40 2.24
CA ARG A 60 4.45 20.65 1.52
C ARG A 60 3.79 19.55 2.35
N THR A 61 4.46 19.04 3.39
CA THR A 61 4.02 17.88 4.14
C THR A 61 3.85 18.15 5.62
N GLU A 62 2.78 17.63 6.22
CA GLU A 62 2.45 17.89 7.62
C GLU A 62 1.78 16.65 8.23
N GLU A 63 2.23 16.25 9.41
CA GLU A 63 1.61 15.17 10.17
C GLU A 63 0.73 15.74 11.29
N SER A 64 -0.51 15.27 11.33
CA SER A 64 -1.44 15.45 12.43
C SER A 64 -1.64 14.10 13.14
N PRO A 65 -2.26 14.06 14.33
CA PRO A 65 -2.40 12.81 15.07
C PRO A 65 -3.11 11.66 14.33
N ARG A 66 -3.94 11.97 13.32
CA ARG A 66 -4.77 10.97 12.61
C ARG A 66 -4.63 11.01 11.09
N ALA A 67 -3.87 11.96 10.57
CA ALA A 67 -3.69 12.12 9.14
C ALA A 67 -2.32 12.73 8.81
N TRP A 68 -1.80 12.38 7.65
CA TRP A 68 -0.69 13.07 7.02
C TRP A 68 -1.20 13.87 5.82
N ARG A 69 -0.67 15.07 5.59
CA ARG A 69 -1.04 15.95 4.49
C ARG A 69 0.14 16.09 3.52
N CYS A 70 -0.15 16.06 2.23
CA CYS A 70 0.72 16.56 1.17
C CYS A 70 -0.06 17.56 0.33
N ASP A 71 0.41 18.80 0.28
CA ASP A 71 -0.28 19.91 -0.37
C ASP A 71 -1.73 20.03 0.14
N ASN A 72 -2.72 19.89 -0.75
CA ASN A 72 -4.14 19.91 -0.43
C ASN A 72 -4.76 18.51 -0.25
N ARG A 73 -3.96 17.46 -0.16
CA ARG A 73 -4.44 16.07 0.05
C ARG A 73 -4.17 15.62 1.47
N ARG A 74 -5.15 14.94 2.06
CA ARG A 74 -5.04 14.36 3.40
C ARG A 74 -5.15 12.85 3.30
N HIS A 75 -4.31 12.15 4.06
CA HIS A 75 -4.13 10.72 4.02
C HIS A 75 -4.32 10.15 5.41
N THR A 76 -5.01 9.01 5.52
CA THR A 76 -5.03 8.19 6.73
C THR A 76 -4.61 6.78 6.37
N THR A 77 -3.63 6.26 7.09
CA THR A 77 -3.11 4.90 6.92
C THR A 77 -3.51 3.98 8.08
N TYR A 78 -3.82 2.74 7.71
CA TYR A 78 -4.13 1.62 8.58
C TYR A 78 -3.09 0.52 8.39
N GLY A 79 -2.70 -0.14 9.48
CA GLY A 79 -2.09 -1.46 9.43
C GLY A 79 -3.15 -2.56 9.44
N VAL A 80 -2.88 -3.66 8.75
CA VAL A 80 -3.68 -4.90 8.86
C VAL A 80 -3.17 -5.69 10.06
N ARG A 81 -3.98 -5.75 11.12
CA ARG A 81 -3.66 -6.47 12.36
C ARG A 81 -4.18 -7.90 12.35
N ARG A 82 -5.26 -8.16 11.61
CA ARG A 82 -5.86 -9.47 11.46
C ARG A 82 -6.29 -9.66 10.01
N TRP A 83 -5.74 -10.67 9.37
CA TRP A 83 -6.19 -11.13 8.07
C TRP A 83 -7.44 -12.01 8.22
N PRO A 84 -8.37 -11.97 7.26
CA PRO A 84 -9.33 -13.07 7.12
C PRO A 84 -8.56 -14.36 6.81
N GLN A 85 -9.18 -15.51 7.02
CA GLN A 85 -8.74 -16.79 6.48
C GLN A 85 -8.66 -16.70 4.96
N LEU A 86 -7.48 -16.32 4.47
CA LEU A 86 -7.13 -16.36 3.07
C LEU A 86 -7.09 -17.85 2.70
N GLY A 87 -8.15 -18.35 2.06
CA GLY A 87 -8.38 -19.78 1.89
C GLY A 87 -7.16 -20.59 1.44
N GLY A 88 -6.90 -21.69 2.17
CA GLY A 88 -6.11 -22.84 1.72
C GLY A 88 -4.61 -22.79 2.00
N SER A 89 -4.19 -23.26 3.19
CA SER A 89 -2.85 -23.84 3.36
C SER A 89 -2.78 -25.12 2.50
N GLY A 90 -2.32 -24.97 1.26
CA GLY A 90 -1.95 -26.10 0.41
C GLY A 90 -0.68 -26.76 0.92
N ALA A 91 -0.79 -27.54 2.00
CA ALA A 91 0.06 -28.71 2.17
C ALA A 91 -0.34 -29.73 1.08
N PRO A 92 0.60 -30.37 0.39
CA PRO A 92 0.26 -31.44 -0.55
C PRO A 92 -0.23 -32.65 0.26
N GLY A 93 -1.55 -32.86 0.33
CA GLY A 93 -2.12 -34.11 0.86
C GLY A 93 -3.41 -34.06 1.70
N GLY A 94 -4.18 -32.98 1.74
CA GLY A 94 -5.39 -32.91 2.56
C GLY A 94 -6.67 -32.64 1.78
N SER A 95 -7.41 -33.69 1.42
CA SER A 95 -8.82 -33.57 1.03
C SER A 95 -9.67 -33.25 2.26
N SER A 96 -10.34 -32.11 2.28
CA SER A 96 -11.35 -31.78 3.29
C SER A 96 -12.49 -31.01 2.65
N THR A 97 -13.47 -31.78 2.17
CA THR A 97 -14.82 -31.34 1.84
C THR A 97 -15.61 -31.22 3.16
N SER A 98 -15.93 -30.01 3.62
CA SER A 98 -17.18 -29.70 4.35
C SER A 98 -17.21 -28.24 4.84
N GLY A 99 -18.32 -27.56 4.56
CA GLY A 99 -18.93 -26.57 5.46
C GLY A 99 -18.45 -25.11 5.38
N THR A 100 -19.07 -24.34 4.49
CA THR A 100 -19.42 -22.91 4.60
C THR A 100 -18.59 -22.03 5.57
N SER A 101 -17.52 -21.41 5.08
CA SER A 101 -16.95 -20.19 5.68
C SER A 101 -16.71 -19.16 4.58
N GLY A 102 -17.62 -18.19 4.47
CA GLY A 102 -17.70 -17.18 3.40
C GLY A 102 -16.61 -16.12 3.44
N GLU A 103 -15.35 -16.53 3.56
CA GLU A 103 -14.21 -15.63 3.65
C GLU A 103 -13.62 -15.31 2.25
N PRO A 104 -13.36 -14.04 1.93
CA PRO A 104 -12.98 -13.65 0.58
C PRO A 104 -11.52 -14.05 0.26
N PRO A 105 -11.22 -14.57 -0.94
CA PRO A 105 -9.84 -14.73 -1.39
C PRO A 105 -9.13 -13.37 -1.43
N LEU A 106 -7.80 -13.36 -1.33
CA LEU A 106 -7.01 -12.11 -1.23
C LEU A 106 -7.36 -11.07 -2.32
N PRO A 107 -7.53 -11.42 -3.62
CA PRO A 107 -7.95 -10.43 -4.63
C PRO A 107 -9.32 -9.81 -4.34
N ARG A 108 -10.26 -10.60 -3.82
CA ARG A 108 -11.57 -10.11 -3.42
C ARG A 108 -11.49 -9.19 -2.20
N LEU A 109 -10.63 -9.52 -1.24
CA LEU A 109 -10.33 -8.65 -0.11
C LEU A 109 -9.78 -7.30 -0.58
N VAL A 110 -8.78 -7.31 -1.46
CA VAL A 110 -8.19 -6.07 -2.02
C VAL A 110 -9.28 -5.25 -2.70
N ALA A 111 -10.11 -5.86 -3.56
CA ALA A 111 -11.21 -5.18 -4.22
C ALA A 111 -12.21 -4.54 -3.24
N LEU A 112 -12.55 -5.22 -2.13
CA LEU A 112 -13.44 -4.67 -1.11
C LEU A 112 -12.80 -3.48 -0.37
N LEU A 113 -11.52 -3.60 -0.01
CA LEU A 113 -10.82 -2.54 0.71
C LEU A 113 -10.50 -1.32 -0.16
N THR A 114 -10.41 -1.49 -1.49
CA THR A 114 -10.14 -0.39 -2.43
C THR A 114 -11.39 0.21 -3.07
N ALA A 115 -12.57 -0.41 -2.92
CA ALA A 115 -13.86 0.12 -3.42
C ALA A 115 -14.40 1.33 -2.63
N VAL A 116 -13.59 1.93 -1.76
CA VAL A 116 -13.95 3.08 -0.93
C VAL A 116 -14.07 4.34 -1.80
N PRO A 117 -15.14 5.15 -1.67
CA PRO A 117 -15.27 6.42 -2.37
C PRO A 117 -14.31 7.45 -1.76
N ALA A 118 -13.10 7.51 -2.30
CA ALA A 118 -12.02 8.42 -1.92
C ALA A 118 -11.33 8.95 -3.17
N LEU A 119 -10.50 9.99 -3.04
CA LEU A 119 -9.62 10.42 -4.14
C LEU A 119 -8.72 9.27 -4.61
N ALA A 120 -8.17 8.52 -3.66
CA ALA A 120 -7.38 7.33 -3.92
C ALA A 120 -7.43 6.40 -2.70
N THR A 121 -7.41 5.10 -2.97
CA THR A 121 -7.19 4.06 -1.96
C THR A 121 -6.02 3.19 -2.39
N THR A 122 -5.03 3.04 -1.53
CA THR A 122 -3.82 2.25 -1.78
C THR A 122 -3.79 1.08 -0.83
N PHE A 123 -3.65 -0.12 -1.37
CA PHE A 123 -3.40 -1.34 -0.61
C PHE A 123 -1.95 -1.78 -0.85
N SER A 124 -1.17 -1.91 0.22
CA SER A 124 0.22 -2.35 0.18
C SER A 124 0.34 -3.69 0.90
N LEU A 125 1.05 -4.63 0.28
CA LEU A 125 1.29 -5.96 0.80
C LEU A 125 2.79 -6.26 0.75
N THR A 126 3.35 -6.66 1.88
CA THR A 126 4.75 -7.08 1.96
C THR A 126 4.81 -8.52 2.44
N LEU A 127 5.54 -9.34 1.68
CA LEU A 127 5.85 -10.72 2.00
C LEU A 127 7.29 -10.78 2.50
N ALA A 128 7.50 -11.36 3.67
CA ALA A 128 8.82 -11.61 4.23
C ALA A 128 8.95 -13.09 4.61
N ARG A 129 10.19 -13.56 4.74
CA ARG A 129 10.44 -14.88 5.32
C ARG A 129 10.10 -14.83 6.80
N GLY A 130 9.16 -15.68 7.22
CA GLY A 130 8.80 -15.88 8.62
C GLY A 130 9.64 -16.97 9.29
N GLU A 131 9.31 -17.22 10.55
CA GLU A 131 9.89 -18.32 11.33
C GLU A 131 9.56 -19.67 10.67
N ARG A 132 10.47 -20.64 10.79
CA ARG A 132 10.25 -22.03 10.33
C ARG A 132 9.84 -22.20 8.84
N GLN A 133 10.32 -21.31 7.95
CA GLN A 133 9.98 -21.31 6.51
C GLN A 133 8.54 -20.87 6.18
N GLU A 134 7.83 -20.27 7.13
CA GLU A 134 6.54 -19.65 6.84
C GLU A 134 6.72 -18.30 6.11
N VAL A 135 5.65 -17.78 5.53
CA VAL A 135 5.63 -16.45 4.91
C VAL A 135 4.97 -15.47 5.87
N ALA A 136 5.70 -14.46 6.33
CA ALA A 136 5.17 -13.37 7.11
C ALA A 136 4.48 -12.35 6.18
N LEU A 137 3.25 -11.98 6.51
CA LEU A 137 2.43 -11.05 5.73
C LEU A 137 2.21 -9.75 6.50
N CYS A 138 2.66 -8.64 5.92
CA CYS A 138 2.35 -7.29 6.41
C CYS A 138 1.46 -6.56 5.40
N GLY A 139 0.43 -5.88 5.88
CA GLY A 139 -0.52 -5.17 5.03
C GLY A 139 -0.77 -3.76 5.53
N HIS A 140 -0.88 -2.81 4.62
CA HIS A 140 -1.28 -1.45 4.90
C HIS A 140 -2.37 -0.99 3.94
N VAL A 141 -3.31 -0.19 4.44
CA VAL A 141 -4.34 0.46 3.61
C VAL A 141 -4.30 1.95 3.86
N ARG A 142 -4.20 2.74 2.81
CA ARG A 142 -4.23 4.20 2.90
C ARG A 142 -5.40 4.73 2.09
N VAL A 143 -6.20 5.59 2.69
CA VAL A 143 -7.23 6.37 2.01
C VAL A 143 -6.80 7.83 1.93
N THR A 144 -7.10 8.45 0.80
CA THR A 144 -6.79 9.86 0.52
C THR A 144 -8.08 10.63 0.24
N GLY A 145 -8.23 11.80 0.85
CA GLY A 145 -9.33 12.73 0.60
C GLY A 145 -8.83 14.12 0.21
N ARG A 146 -9.67 14.89 -0.49
CA ARG A 146 -9.39 16.31 -0.85
C ARG A 146 -9.72 17.26 0.29
N SER A 147 -10.54 16.83 1.25
CA SER A 147 -10.95 17.58 2.44
C SER A 147 -10.94 16.68 3.68
N ALA A 148 -11.04 17.28 4.86
CA ALA A 148 -11.21 16.51 6.10
C ALA A 148 -12.52 15.69 6.08
N ALA A 149 -13.62 16.28 5.59
CA ALA A 149 -14.92 15.63 5.51
C ALA A 149 -14.91 14.41 4.56
N GLU A 150 -14.26 14.55 3.39
CA GLU A 150 -14.10 13.45 2.44
C GLU A 150 -13.22 12.34 3.03
N LEU A 151 -12.12 12.70 3.69
CA LEU A 151 -11.25 11.71 4.35
C LEU A 151 -11.99 10.97 5.46
N ASP A 152 -12.80 11.65 6.26
CA ASP A 152 -13.61 11.04 7.30
C ASP A 152 -14.69 10.11 6.74
N ALA A 153 -15.32 10.48 5.63
CA ALA A 153 -16.29 9.62 4.94
C ALA A 153 -15.61 8.36 4.37
N ALA A 154 -14.49 8.53 3.67
CA ALA A 154 -13.70 7.42 3.14
C ALA A 154 -13.22 6.48 4.25
N ARG A 155 -12.76 7.03 5.37
CA ARG A 155 -12.39 6.26 6.56
C ARG A 155 -13.54 5.40 7.07
N ARG A 156 -14.73 5.97 7.27
CA ARG A 156 -15.89 5.21 7.76
C ARG A 156 -16.26 4.08 6.81
N ALA A 157 -16.24 4.35 5.50
CA ALA A 157 -16.50 3.35 4.47
C ALA A 157 -15.44 2.23 4.47
N LEU A 158 -14.14 2.57 4.61
CA LEU A 158 -13.06 1.59 4.73
C LEU A 158 -13.23 0.71 5.98
N GLU A 159 -13.46 1.33 7.14
CA GLU A 159 -13.63 0.60 8.41
C GLU A 159 -14.86 -0.34 8.35
N GLN A 160 -15.94 0.09 7.69
CA GLN A 160 -17.12 -0.74 7.47
C GLN A 160 -16.82 -1.91 6.52
N GLY A 161 -16.19 -1.65 5.37
CA GLY A 161 -15.82 -2.68 4.39
C GLY A 161 -14.86 -3.71 4.98
N ALA A 162 -13.88 -3.26 5.77
CA ALA A 162 -12.96 -4.15 6.48
C ALA A 162 -13.67 -5.05 7.49
N ARG A 163 -14.61 -4.51 8.28
CA ARG A 163 -15.43 -5.30 9.20
C ARG A 163 -16.26 -6.35 8.46
N GLN A 164 -16.89 -5.99 7.34
CA GLN A 164 -17.67 -6.92 6.52
C GLN A 164 -16.81 -8.03 5.90
N ALA A 165 -15.55 -7.72 5.59
CA ALA A 165 -14.58 -8.66 5.03
C ALA A 165 -13.81 -9.46 6.11
N GLY A 166 -14.16 -9.35 7.39
CA GLY A 166 -13.46 -10.06 8.47
C GLY A 166 -12.03 -9.56 8.73
N THR A 167 -11.66 -8.38 8.20
CA THR A 167 -10.31 -7.83 8.31
C THR A 167 -10.20 -6.87 9.49
N GLY A 168 -9.22 -7.10 10.35
CA GLY A 168 -8.91 -6.20 11.45
C GLY A 168 -7.94 -5.10 11.03
N LEU A 169 -8.43 -3.87 10.88
CA LEU A 169 -7.59 -2.70 10.64
C LEU A 169 -7.31 -1.93 11.94
N VAL A 170 -6.10 -1.38 12.05
CA VAL A 170 -5.70 -0.45 13.11
C VAL A 170 -5.22 0.85 12.48
N ARG A 171 -5.82 1.98 12.84
CA ARG A 171 -5.36 3.29 12.37
C ARG A 171 -4.02 3.62 13.02
N LEU A 172 -3.06 4.04 12.22
CA LEU A 172 -1.71 4.36 12.67
C LEU A 172 -1.64 5.78 13.29
N ASP A 173 -2.39 6.01 14.36
CA ASP A 173 -2.45 7.33 15.00
C ASP A 173 -1.05 7.74 15.50
N ARG A 174 -0.62 8.96 15.14
CA ARG A 174 0.74 9.50 15.32
C ARG A 174 1.86 8.73 14.61
N GLU A 175 1.51 7.78 13.75
CA GLU A 175 2.43 7.00 12.90
C GLU A 175 1.98 7.06 11.43
N GLN A 176 1.40 8.20 11.02
CA GLN A 176 0.86 8.39 9.68
C GLN A 176 1.96 8.57 8.66
N LEU A 177 3.07 9.24 8.99
CA LEU A 177 4.23 9.34 8.10
C LEU A 177 4.89 7.97 7.86
N PRO A 178 5.24 7.17 8.90
CA PRO A 178 5.69 5.79 8.69
C PRO A 178 4.70 4.94 7.89
N GLY A 179 3.39 5.06 8.19
CA GLY A 179 2.34 4.39 7.43
C GLY A 179 2.30 4.79 5.96
N MET A 180 2.41 6.09 5.67
CA MET A 180 2.52 6.65 4.32
C MET A 180 3.69 5.99 3.57
N LEU A 181 4.88 5.96 4.16
CA LEU A 181 6.07 5.33 3.56
C LEU A 181 5.87 3.83 3.29
N ALA A 182 5.21 3.11 4.20
CA ALA A 182 4.88 1.69 4.01
C ALA A 182 3.90 1.42 2.86
N THR A 183 3.24 2.46 2.33
CA THR A 183 2.36 2.40 1.16
C THR A 183 2.98 2.99 -0.10
N LEU A 184 4.20 3.50 -0.05
CA LEU A 184 4.92 3.96 -1.23
C LEU A 184 5.62 2.78 -1.94
N PRO A 185 5.72 2.82 -3.28
CA PRO A 185 6.37 1.78 -4.07
C PRO A 185 7.90 1.92 -4.07
N LEU A 186 8.48 2.11 -2.88
CA LEU A 186 9.92 2.27 -2.68
C LEU A 186 10.58 1.01 -2.11
N GLY A 187 9.78 0.12 -1.51
CA GLY A 187 10.30 -0.96 -0.66
C GLY A 187 10.97 -0.43 0.61
N GLY A 188 11.37 -1.32 1.52
CA GLY A 188 12.28 -1.00 2.63
C GLY A 188 11.74 -0.11 3.77
N ALA A 189 10.43 0.15 3.84
CA ALA A 189 9.83 0.81 5.00
C ALA A 189 9.72 -0.12 6.24
N ARG A 190 10.16 -1.37 6.11
CA ARG A 190 10.18 -2.43 7.13
C ARG A 190 11.35 -3.37 6.86
#